data_AF-A0A3G2JKU8-F1
#
_entry.id   AF-A0A3G2JKU8-F1
#
_cell.length_a   1.000
_cell.length_b   1.000
_cell.length_c   1.000
_cell.angle_alpha   90.00
_cell.angle_beta   90.00
_cell.angle_gamma   90.00
#
_symmetry.space_group_name_H-M   'P 1'
#
loop_
_entity.id
_entity.type
_entity.pdbx_description
1 polymer ?
#
loop_
_entity_poly.entity_id
_entity_poly.type
_entity_poly.pdbx_seq_one_letter_code
_entity_poly.pdbx_strand_id
1 'polypeptide(L)'
;MPHRLRHHALRVRPGFVAHAGGGRGRRHPAQPAARRQHRIRRVRLRDPLGGGLPQVPVVTFSAAGRDNCVVVAGTPYVYATVGGRGFVMRAQCPHRGGPLHLADVAEDGVRLVCPWHERKTSVARMRGEIPAVRVGERITAVFPDRPPARGWPAAPAACGVALEHRPLTPALTRSRVTVG
;
A
#
# COMPACT_ATOMS: atom_id res chain seq x y z
N MET A 1 14.02 8.47 48.93
CA MET A 1 15.05 9.49 48.68
C MET A 1 15.16 9.74 47.18
N PRO A 2 14.45 10.74 46.61
CA PRO A 2 14.53 11.00 45.17
C PRO A 2 15.63 12.03 44.86
N HIS A 3 16.65 11.62 44.11
CA HIS A 3 17.61 12.57 43.54
C HIS A 3 17.00 13.26 42.32
N ARG A 4 16.69 14.55 42.51
CA ARG A 4 16.50 15.54 41.46
C ARG A 4 17.79 15.68 40.66
N LEU A 5 17.75 15.46 39.35
CA LEU A 5 18.75 15.95 38.41
C LEU A 5 18.09 16.90 37.42
N ARG A 6 18.78 18.03 37.25
CA ARG A 6 18.27 19.31 36.74
C ARG A 6 18.24 19.33 35.21
N HIS A 7 17.20 19.95 34.67
CA HIS A 7 17.13 20.39 33.28
C HIS A 7 18.22 21.44 33.01
N HIS A 8 19.01 21.23 31.96
CA HIS A 8 19.72 22.32 31.29
C HIS A 8 19.21 22.43 29.86
N ALA A 9 18.43 23.48 29.64
CA ALA A 9 18.03 23.97 28.32
C ALA A 9 19.22 24.68 27.69
N LEU A 10 19.70 24.18 26.54
CA LEU A 10 20.57 24.94 25.65
C LEU A 10 19.71 25.63 24.61
N ARG A 11 19.47 26.93 24.84
CA ARG A 11 18.97 27.87 23.85
C ARG A 11 20.11 28.20 22.89
N VAL A 12 19.96 27.87 21.61
CA VAL A 12 20.77 28.46 20.54
C VAL A 12 19.83 29.31 19.69
N ARG A 13 20.12 30.62 19.63
CA ARG A 13 19.45 31.59 18.77
C ARG A 13 20.29 31.83 17.50
N PRO A 14 19.66 32.33 16.42
CA PRO A 14 20.08 32.08 15.05
C PRO A 14 21.07 33.14 14.53
N GLY A 15 22.07 32.69 13.77
CA GLY A 15 22.93 33.55 12.97
C GLY A 15 22.36 33.71 11.56
N PHE A 16 21.92 34.93 11.24
CA PHE A 16 21.51 35.37 9.91
C PHE A 16 22.71 36.04 9.24
N VAL A 17 23.16 35.55 8.09
CA VAL A 17 24.07 36.28 7.20
C VAL A 17 23.54 36.13 5.78
N ALA A 18 23.23 37.27 5.18
CA ALA A 18 22.81 37.38 3.79
C ALA A 18 24.05 37.43 2.88
N HIS A 19 24.01 36.72 1.75
CA HIS A 19 24.78 37.10 0.58
C HIS A 19 23.93 36.98 -0.68
N ALA A 20 23.89 38.09 -1.41
CA ALA A 20 23.33 38.23 -2.74
C ALA A 20 24.17 37.46 -3.77
N GLY A 21 23.50 36.80 -4.70
CA GLY A 21 24.13 36.14 -5.85
C GLY A 21 23.08 35.80 -6.90
N GLY A 22 22.93 36.69 -7.88
CA GLY A 22 22.04 36.49 -9.03
C GLY A 22 22.56 35.39 -9.95
N GLY A 23 21.70 34.42 -10.27
CA GLY A 23 21.93 33.41 -11.30
C GLY A 23 20.69 33.29 -12.19
N ARG A 24 20.78 33.82 -13.41
CA ARG A 24 19.81 33.55 -14.48
C ARG A 24 20.02 32.13 -14.99
N GLY A 25 18.92 31.42 -15.22
CA GLY A 25 18.88 30.34 -16.21
C GLY A 25 18.86 28.93 -15.64
N ARG A 26 17.66 28.36 -15.57
CA ARG A 26 17.18 27.26 -16.44
C ARG A 26 15.85 26.80 -15.86
N ARG A 27 14.76 27.07 -16.58
CA ARG A 27 13.46 26.50 -16.23
C ARG A 27 13.61 24.98 -16.38
N HIS A 28 13.56 24.27 -15.26
CA HIS A 28 13.34 22.83 -15.28
C HIS A 28 12.08 22.57 -16.12
N PRO A 29 12.09 21.62 -17.07
CA PRO A 29 10.85 21.21 -17.69
C PRO A 29 9.93 20.74 -16.58
N ALA A 30 8.76 21.38 -16.47
CA ALA A 30 7.71 20.96 -15.58
C ALA A 30 7.46 19.47 -15.83
N GLN A 31 7.72 18.66 -14.82
CA GLN A 31 7.32 17.25 -14.80
C GLN A 31 5.83 17.22 -15.17
N PRO A 32 5.42 16.48 -16.21
CA PRO A 32 4.01 16.42 -16.56
C PRO A 32 3.26 15.86 -15.36
N ALA A 33 2.33 16.65 -14.82
CA ALA A 33 1.42 16.21 -13.78
C ALA A 33 0.77 14.91 -14.25
N ALA A 34 1.10 13.80 -13.58
CA ALA A 34 0.60 12.48 -13.93
C ALA A 34 -0.93 12.57 -14.00
N ARG A 35 -1.46 12.43 -15.22
CA ARG A 35 -2.90 12.48 -15.50
C ARG A 35 -3.58 11.49 -14.54
N ARG A 36 -4.52 11.98 -13.73
CA ARG A 36 -5.31 11.16 -12.79
C ARG A 36 -6.09 10.12 -13.60
N GLN A 37 -5.56 8.90 -13.66
CA GLN A 37 -6.15 7.79 -14.41
C GLN A 37 -6.59 6.69 -13.46
N HIS A 38 -7.33 7.05 -12.42
CA HIS A 38 -8.01 6.09 -11.58
C HIS A 38 -9.36 5.77 -12.19
N ARG A 39 -9.60 4.49 -12.46
CA ARG A 39 -10.87 4.03 -13.03
C ARG A 39 -11.37 2.89 -12.17
N ILE A 40 -12.54 3.10 -11.58
CA ILE A 40 -13.32 2.06 -10.92
C ILE A 40 -14.38 1.63 -11.92
N ARG A 41 -14.42 0.35 -12.26
CA ARG A 41 -15.50 -0.26 -13.03
C ARG A 41 -16.11 -1.38 -12.20
N ARG A 42 -17.44 -1.44 -12.13
CA ARG A 42 -18.13 -2.61 -11.58
C ARG A 42 -18.44 -3.55 -12.75
N VAL A 43 -17.94 -4.78 -12.67
CA VAL A 43 -18.22 -5.82 -13.66
C VAL A 43 -19.18 -6.82 -13.05
N ARG A 44 -20.21 -7.21 -13.80
CA ARG A 44 -21.09 -8.30 -13.41
C ARG A 44 -20.53 -9.60 -13.97
N LEU A 45 -20.12 -10.51 -13.09
CA LEU A 45 -19.77 -11.88 -13.49
C LEU A 45 -20.91 -12.80 -13.07
N ARG A 46 -21.22 -13.83 -13.85
CA ARG A 46 -22.12 -14.90 -13.38
C ARG A 46 -21.41 -15.69 -12.30
N ASP A 47 -22.05 -15.88 -11.16
CA ASP A 47 -21.62 -16.86 -10.17
C ASP A 47 -22.01 -18.25 -10.70
N PRO A 48 -21.02 -19.14 -10.97
CA PRO A 48 -21.29 -20.47 -11.50
C PRO A 48 -21.92 -21.42 -10.46
N LEU A 49 -21.99 -21.04 -9.18
CA LEU A 49 -22.46 -21.87 -8.06
C LEU A 49 -23.72 -21.33 -7.37
N GLY A 50 -24.13 -20.10 -7.64
CA GLY A 50 -25.36 -19.48 -7.14
C GLY A 50 -25.90 -18.52 -8.17
N GLY A 51 -27.18 -18.65 -8.57
CA GLY A 51 -27.78 -18.00 -9.75
C GLY A 51 -27.86 -16.46 -9.78
N GLY A 52 -27.02 -15.74 -9.01
CA GLY A 52 -26.87 -14.29 -9.05
C GLY A 52 -25.62 -13.83 -9.82
N LEU A 53 -25.58 -12.53 -10.18
CA LEU A 53 -24.39 -11.88 -10.73
C LEU A 53 -23.65 -11.13 -9.60
N PRO A 54 -22.55 -11.65 -9.02
CA PRO A 54 -21.65 -10.82 -8.22
C PRO A 54 -21.17 -9.59 -9.02
N GLN A 55 -21.17 -8.42 -8.37
CA GLN A 55 -20.69 -7.14 -8.89
C GLN A 55 -19.24 -6.88 -8.46
N VAL A 56 -18.28 -7.52 -9.11
CA VAL A 56 -16.86 -7.38 -8.76
C VAL A 56 -16.30 -5.98 -9.10
N PRO A 57 -15.71 -5.27 -8.13
CA PRO A 57 -14.97 -4.05 -8.43
C PRO A 57 -13.67 -4.36 -9.17
N VAL A 58 -13.51 -3.76 -10.34
CA VAL A 58 -12.25 -3.71 -11.09
C VAL A 58 -11.68 -2.31 -10.95
N VAL A 59 -10.52 -2.19 -10.31
CA VAL A 59 -9.95 -0.88 -9.96
C VAL A 59 -8.55 -0.76 -10.55
N THR A 60 -8.30 0.37 -11.22
CA THR A 60 -6.95 0.76 -11.61
C THR A 60 -6.37 1.80 -10.64
N PHE A 61 -5.22 1.46 -10.04
CA PHE A 61 -4.53 2.27 -9.02
C PHE A 61 -3.01 2.28 -9.23
N SER A 62 -2.29 3.09 -8.47
CA SER A 62 -0.83 3.25 -8.64
C SER A 62 -0.07 2.18 -7.85
N ALA A 63 1.09 1.73 -8.32
CA ALA A 63 1.94 0.81 -7.54
C ALA A 63 2.57 1.50 -6.32
N ALA A 64 2.78 2.83 -6.39
CA ALA A 64 3.36 3.65 -5.34
C ALA A 64 2.74 5.06 -5.30
N GLY A 65 3.04 5.81 -4.23
CA GLY A 65 2.60 7.20 -4.05
C GLY A 65 1.14 7.34 -3.64
N ARG A 66 0.56 8.52 -3.89
CA ARG A 66 -0.70 9.01 -3.29
C ARG A 66 -1.91 8.07 -3.38
N ASP A 67 -1.99 7.26 -4.43
CA ASP A 67 -3.14 6.42 -4.76
C ASP A 67 -2.72 4.94 -4.88
N ASN A 68 -1.82 4.50 -4.00
CA ASN A 68 -1.27 3.14 -3.99
C ASN A 68 -2.03 2.13 -3.12
N CYS A 69 -3.09 2.59 -2.46
CA CYS A 69 -3.96 1.75 -1.67
C CYS A 69 -5.39 1.83 -2.19
N VAL A 70 -6.00 0.68 -2.46
CA VAL A 70 -7.44 0.56 -2.75
C VAL A 70 -8.15 0.10 -1.49
N VAL A 71 -9.16 0.83 -1.06
CA VAL A 71 -10.04 0.40 0.04
C VAL A 71 -11.35 -0.09 -0.56
N VAL A 72 -11.61 -1.39 -0.47
CA VAL A 72 -12.86 -2.01 -0.91
C VAL A 72 -13.64 -2.46 0.31
N ALA A 73 -14.83 -1.87 0.51
CA ALA A 73 -15.69 -2.20 1.63
C ALA A 73 -14.92 -2.14 2.97
N GLY A 74 -14.15 -1.07 3.19
CA GLY A 74 -13.33 -0.86 4.39
C GLY A 74 -12.05 -1.71 4.49
N THR A 75 -11.82 -2.66 3.58
CA THR A 75 -10.58 -3.45 3.56
C THR A 75 -9.54 -2.79 2.65
N PRO A 76 -8.38 -2.37 3.17
CA PRO A 76 -7.31 -1.79 2.38
C PRO A 76 -6.47 -2.86 1.69
N TYR A 77 -6.07 -2.59 0.45
CA TYR A 77 -5.22 -3.42 -0.38
C TYR A 77 -4.11 -2.58 -1.00
N VAL A 78 -2.91 -3.14 -1.06
CA VAL A 78 -1.71 -2.51 -1.66
C VAL A 78 -1.06 -3.46 -2.65
N TYR A 79 -0.30 -2.91 -3.59
CA TYR A 79 0.59 -3.69 -4.44
C TYR A 79 1.95 -3.84 -3.76
N ALA A 80 2.37 -5.08 -3.52
CA ALA A 80 3.67 -5.40 -2.93
C ALA A 80 4.51 -6.21 -3.91
N THR A 81 5.83 -6.07 -3.81
CA THR A 81 6.82 -6.84 -4.56
C THR A 81 7.72 -7.57 -3.58
N VAL A 82 7.69 -8.91 -3.64
CA VAL A 82 8.51 -9.79 -2.80
C VAL A 82 9.19 -10.81 -3.70
N GLY A 83 10.52 -10.95 -3.56
CA GLY A 83 11.34 -11.82 -4.41
C GLY A 83 11.28 -11.41 -5.89
N GLY A 84 11.11 -10.12 -6.18
CA GLY A 84 10.97 -9.59 -7.55
C GLY A 84 9.62 -9.89 -8.23
N ARG A 85 8.68 -10.53 -7.53
CA ARG A 85 7.36 -10.85 -8.06
C ARG A 85 6.33 -9.97 -7.35
N GLY A 86 5.58 -9.19 -8.11
CA GLY A 86 4.54 -8.33 -7.55
C GLY A 86 3.17 -9.01 -7.41
N PHE A 87 2.34 -8.49 -6.51
CA PHE A 87 0.98 -8.97 -6.24
C PHE A 87 0.19 -7.95 -5.42
N VAL A 88 -1.14 -8.05 -5.47
CA VAL A 88 -2.01 -7.25 -4.60
C VAL A 88 -2.33 -8.06 -3.34
N MET A 89 -2.21 -7.43 -2.19
CA MET A 89 -2.49 -8.05 -0.89
C MET A 89 -3.28 -7.11 0.00
N ARG A 90 -3.97 -7.68 1.00
CA ARG A 90 -4.54 -6.88 2.10
C ARG A 90 -3.42 -6.14 2.82
N ALA A 91 -3.66 -4.87 3.14
CA ALA A 91 -2.75 -4.08 3.95
C ALA A 91 -2.88 -4.38 5.46
N GLN A 92 -3.76 -5.31 5.85
CA GLN A 92 -4.03 -5.75 7.21
C GLN A 92 -3.73 -7.24 7.39
N CYS A 93 -3.08 -7.59 8.48
CA CYS A 93 -2.75 -8.95 8.85
C CYS A 93 -4.02 -9.71 9.27
N PRO A 94 -4.26 -10.94 8.77
CA PRO A 94 -5.44 -11.73 9.11
C PRO A 94 -5.50 -12.21 10.57
N HIS A 95 -4.43 -12.04 11.35
CA HIS A 95 -4.40 -12.43 12.77
C HIS A 95 -5.20 -11.46 13.64
N ARG A 96 -4.77 -10.19 13.70
CA ARG A 96 -5.36 -9.14 14.55
C ARG A 96 -5.36 -7.77 13.88
N GLY A 97 -5.21 -7.73 12.55
CA GLY A 97 -5.34 -6.50 11.80
C GLY A 97 -4.10 -5.64 11.61
N GLY A 98 -2.93 -6.09 12.07
CA GLY A 98 -1.71 -5.30 12.00
C GLY A 98 -1.31 -4.87 10.59
N PRO A 99 -0.56 -3.77 10.45
CA PRO A 99 -0.31 -3.10 9.18
C PRO A 99 0.65 -3.94 8.34
N LEU A 100 0.12 -4.85 7.52
CA LEU A 100 0.91 -5.75 6.69
C LEU A 100 1.60 -5.02 5.52
N HIS A 101 1.13 -3.83 5.15
CA HIS A 101 1.85 -2.89 4.28
C HIS A 101 3.16 -2.38 4.88
N LEU A 102 3.37 -2.59 6.19
CA LEU A 102 4.62 -2.32 6.90
C LEU A 102 5.35 -3.59 7.32
N ALA A 103 5.03 -4.74 6.71
CA ALA A 103 5.68 -6.00 7.04
C ALA A 103 7.12 -6.04 6.50
N ASP A 104 7.96 -6.78 7.21
CA ASP A 104 9.22 -7.28 6.66
C ASP A 104 9.01 -8.63 5.97
N VAL A 105 10.02 -9.06 5.21
CA VAL A 105 10.07 -10.40 4.62
C VAL A 105 10.94 -11.27 5.53
N ALA A 106 10.44 -12.45 5.89
CA ALA A 106 11.20 -13.41 6.68
C ALA A 106 12.45 -13.88 5.92
N GLU A 107 13.45 -14.39 6.63
CA GLU A 107 14.71 -14.90 6.05
C GLU A 107 14.48 -15.96 4.97
N ASP A 108 13.41 -16.74 5.10
CA ASP A 108 13.00 -17.75 4.11
C ASP A 108 12.51 -17.16 2.77
N GLY A 109 12.30 -15.86 2.68
CA GLY A 109 11.84 -15.15 1.48
C GLY A 109 10.40 -15.46 1.05
N VAL A 110 9.68 -16.32 1.78
CA VAL A 110 8.36 -16.84 1.38
C VAL A 110 7.25 -16.45 2.36
N ARG A 111 7.59 -15.77 3.46
CA ARG A 111 6.63 -15.26 4.45
C ARG A 111 6.83 -13.77 4.73
N LEU A 112 5.74 -13.06 4.99
CA LEU A 112 5.76 -11.70 5.56
C LEU A 112 5.66 -11.76 7.07
N VAL A 113 6.41 -10.93 7.77
CA VAL A 113 6.40 -10.78 9.24
C VAL A 113 5.60 -9.54 9.60
N CYS A 114 4.45 -9.73 10.26
CA CYS A 114 3.61 -8.61 10.71
C CYS A 114 4.28 -7.86 11.87
N PRO A 115 4.36 -6.51 11.84
CA PRO A 115 5.08 -5.74 12.86
C PRO A 115 4.40 -5.66 14.23
N TRP A 116 3.15 -6.11 14.37
CA TRP A 116 2.44 -6.07 15.67
C TRP A 116 2.72 -7.28 16.56
N HIS A 117 2.80 -8.49 15.99
CA HIS A 117 2.89 -9.74 16.76
C HIS A 117 3.78 -10.78 16.06
N GLU A 118 4.61 -10.34 15.11
CA GLU A 118 5.55 -11.15 14.34
C GLU A 118 4.94 -12.35 13.59
N ARG A 119 3.59 -12.37 13.48
CA ARG A 119 2.87 -13.44 12.81
C ARG A 119 3.33 -13.53 11.36
N LYS A 120 3.89 -14.69 11.02
CA LYS A 120 4.33 -15.01 9.66
C LYS A 120 3.13 -15.38 8.78
N THR A 121 3.01 -14.72 7.63
CA THR A 121 1.94 -14.95 6.64
C THR A 121 2.52 -15.37 5.30
N SER A 122 2.03 -16.46 4.71
CA SER A 122 2.53 -16.99 3.44
C SER A 122 2.34 -16.01 2.28
N VAL A 123 3.44 -15.66 1.60
CA VAL A 123 3.42 -14.85 0.37
C VAL A 123 2.67 -15.55 -0.74
N ALA A 124 2.87 -16.86 -0.91
CA ALA A 124 2.18 -17.65 -1.94
C ALA A 124 0.66 -17.61 -1.77
N ARG A 125 0.18 -17.74 -0.52
CA ARG A 125 -1.24 -17.60 -0.21
C ARG A 125 -1.77 -16.23 -0.60
N MET A 126 -1.10 -15.15 -0.17
CA MET A 126 -1.55 -13.77 -0.46
C MET A 126 -1.56 -13.47 -1.96
N ARG A 127 -0.58 -14.00 -2.70
CA ARG A 127 -0.48 -13.85 -4.15
C ARG A 127 -1.72 -14.35 -4.90
N GLY A 128 -2.37 -15.38 -4.36
CA GLY A 128 -3.58 -15.97 -4.94
C GLY A 128 -4.88 -15.30 -4.51
N GLU A 129 -4.86 -14.32 -3.59
CA GLU A 129 -6.10 -13.73 -3.07
C GLU A 129 -6.75 -12.74 -4.03
N ILE A 130 -5.94 -11.91 -4.71
CA ILE A 130 -6.44 -10.80 -5.54
C ILE A 130 -5.81 -10.88 -6.93
N PRO A 131 -6.57 -11.27 -7.96
CA PRO A 131 -6.11 -11.22 -9.35
C PRO A 131 -5.75 -9.79 -9.75
N ALA A 132 -4.54 -9.60 -10.29
CA ALA A 132 -4.06 -8.29 -10.70
C ALA A 132 -3.08 -8.37 -11.86
N VAL A 133 -3.11 -7.33 -12.71
CA VAL A 133 -2.15 -7.11 -13.79
C VAL A 133 -1.46 -5.76 -13.57
N ARG A 134 -0.15 -5.71 -13.79
CA ARG A 134 0.66 -4.47 -13.74
C ARG A 134 1.14 -4.10 -15.14
N VAL A 135 0.98 -2.82 -15.49
CA VAL A 135 1.61 -2.20 -16.67
C VAL A 135 2.29 -0.91 -16.22
N GLY A 136 3.63 -0.90 -16.20
CA GLY A 136 4.40 0.19 -15.58
C GLY A 136 4.00 0.41 -14.12
N GLU A 137 3.67 1.64 -13.74
CA GLU A 137 3.21 1.98 -12.39
C GLU A 137 1.70 1.79 -12.16
N ARG A 138 0.98 1.22 -13.12
CA ARG A 138 -0.48 1.06 -13.05
C ARG A 138 -0.85 -0.38 -12.77
N ILE A 139 -1.66 -0.58 -11.74
CA ILE A 139 -2.18 -1.89 -11.33
C ILE A 139 -3.67 -1.92 -11.62
N THR A 140 -4.14 -2.94 -12.35
CA THR A 140 -5.58 -3.23 -12.48
C THR A 140 -5.86 -4.53 -11.76
N ALA A 141 -6.74 -4.48 -10.76
CA ALA A 141 -7.05 -5.62 -9.91
C ALA A 141 -8.56 -5.85 -9.80
N VAL A 142 -8.94 -7.12 -9.61
CA VAL A 142 -10.32 -7.56 -9.41
C VAL A 142 -10.51 -7.90 -7.94
N PHE A 143 -11.41 -7.16 -7.28
CA PHE A 143 -11.68 -7.32 -5.85
C PHE A 143 -12.96 -8.11 -5.62
N PRO A 144 -13.06 -8.86 -4.51
CA PRO A 144 -14.33 -9.41 -4.09
C PRO A 144 -15.27 -8.30 -3.60
N ASP A 145 -16.56 -8.37 -3.94
CA ASP A 145 -17.61 -7.44 -3.48
C ASP A 145 -17.67 -7.37 -1.96
N ARG A 146 -17.43 -8.52 -1.34
CA ARG A 146 -17.37 -8.69 0.10
C ARG A 146 -16.08 -9.46 0.43
N PRO A 147 -15.05 -8.79 0.99
CA PRO A 147 -13.90 -9.51 1.51
C PRO A 147 -14.37 -10.55 2.53
N PRO A 148 -13.81 -11.78 2.55
CA PRO A 148 -14.20 -12.76 3.56
C PRO A 148 -13.93 -12.18 4.95
N ALA A 149 -15.00 -12.06 5.72
CA ALA A 149 -14.98 -11.60 7.11
C ALA A 149 -14.25 -12.64 7.95
N ARG A 150 -12.94 -12.47 8.15
CA ARG A 150 -12.21 -13.18 9.20
C ARG A 150 -11.83 -12.13 10.25
N GLY A 151 -12.61 -12.06 11.32
CA GLY A 151 -12.30 -11.26 12.51
C GLY A 151 -12.53 -9.75 12.42
N TRP A 152 -13.22 -9.27 11.37
CA TRP A 152 -13.55 -7.85 11.21
C TRP A 152 -15.06 -7.67 10.97
N PRO A 153 -15.67 -6.58 11.48
CA PRO A 153 -17.09 -6.33 11.29
C PRO A 153 -17.43 -6.28 9.79
N ALA A 154 -18.60 -6.81 9.44
CA ALA A 154 -19.10 -6.78 8.08
C ALA A 154 -19.15 -5.34 7.59
N ALA A 155 -18.58 -5.10 6.41
CA ALA A 155 -18.65 -3.79 5.78
C ALA A 155 -20.11 -3.38 5.51
N PRO A 156 -20.44 -2.08 5.60
CA PRO A 156 -21.79 -1.58 5.31
C PRO A 156 -22.22 -1.94 3.88
N ALA A 157 -23.53 -2.14 3.69
CA ALA A 157 -24.14 -2.70 2.46
C ALA A 157 -23.85 -1.89 1.18
N ALA A 158 -23.48 -0.62 1.30
CA ALA A 158 -22.93 0.16 0.20
C ALA A 158 -21.42 -0.11 0.09
N CYS A 159 -21.02 -1.07 -0.73
CA CYS A 159 -19.60 -1.34 -1.01
C CYS A 159 -18.96 -0.15 -1.75
N GLY A 160 -18.43 0.79 -0.96
CA GLY A 160 -17.59 1.88 -1.44
C GLY A 160 -16.22 1.38 -1.85
N VAL A 161 -15.68 1.98 -2.91
CA VAL A 161 -14.29 1.85 -3.32
C VAL A 161 -13.64 3.22 -3.18
N ALA A 162 -12.57 3.30 -2.41
CA ALA A 162 -11.78 4.51 -2.23
C ALA A 162 -10.32 4.26 -2.59
N LEU A 163 -9.61 5.34 -2.90
CA LEU A 163 -8.16 5.34 -3.09
C LEU A 163 -7.51 6.18 -2.00
N GLU A 164 -6.44 5.64 -1.44
CA GLU A 164 -5.68 6.22 -0.35
C GLU A 164 -4.18 6.04 -0.62
N HIS A 165 -3.39 6.73 0.20
CA HIS A 165 -1.96 6.47 0.31
C HIS A 165 -1.70 5.57 1.52
N ARG A 166 -0.89 4.53 1.33
CA ARG A 166 -0.25 3.80 2.44
C ARG A 166 1.25 3.63 2.17
N PRO A 167 2.12 4.01 3.11
CA PRO A 167 3.55 3.77 2.95
C PRO A 167 3.84 2.27 2.87
N LEU A 168 4.85 1.89 2.08
CA LEU A 168 5.33 0.52 1.99
C LEU A 168 6.75 0.46 2.53
N THR A 169 7.06 -0.56 3.33
CA THR A 169 8.44 -0.83 3.71
C THR A 169 9.29 -1.12 2.47
N PRO A 170 10.60 -0.83 2.50
CA PRO A 170 11.49 -1.20 1.40
C PRO A 170 11.46 -2.70 1.08
N ALA A 171 11.18 -3.56 2.06
CA ALA A 171 11.04 -5.00 1.86
C ALA A 171 9.89 -5.37 0.89
N LEU A 172 8.88 -4.50 0.74
CA LEU A 172 7.71 -4.69 -0.11
C LEU A 172 7.75 -3.89 -1.41
N THR A 173 8.75 -3.04 -1.63
CA THR A 173 8.86 -2.22 -2.85
C THR A 173 9.99 -2.69 -3.78
N ARG A 174 10.92 -3.52 -3.29
CA ARG A 174 12.06 -4.01 -4.07
C ARG A 174 11.63 -4.98 -5.16
N SER A 175 11.67 -4.52 -6.41
CA SER A 175 11.89 -5.40 -7.55
C SER A 175 13.28 -6.03 -7.43
N ARG A 176 13.46 -7.29 -7.85
CA ARG A 176 14.80 -7.87 -7.97
C ARG A 176 15.63 -6.92 -8.82
N VAL A 177 16.68 -6.34 -8.25
CA VAL A 177 17.74 -5.73 -9.05
C VAL A 177 18.49 -6.92 -9.65
N THR A 178 18.37 -7.10 -10.95
CA THR A 178 19.33 -7.93 -11.69
C THR A 178 20.65 -7.18 -11.59
N VAL A 179 21.55 -7.63 -10.70
CA VAL A 179 22.96 -7.30 -10.85
C VAL A 179 23.40 -8.15 -12.04
N GLY A 180 23.82 -7.46 -13.10
CA GLY A 180 24.29 -8.08 -14.34
C GLY A 180 25.60 -8.82 -14.17
#